data_AF-A0A0T6B3Z1-F1
#
_entry.id   AF-A0A0T6B3Z1-F1
#
_cell.length_a   1.000
_cell.length_b   1.000
_cell.length_c   1.000
_cell.angle_alpha   90.00
_cell.angle_beta   90.00
_cell.angle_gamma   90.00
#
_symmetry.space_group_name_H-M   'P 1'
#
loop_
_entity.id
_entity.type
_entity.pdbx_description
1 polymer ?
#
loop_
_entity_poly.entity_id
_entity_poly.type
_entity_poly.pdbx_seq_one_letter_code
_entity_poly.pdbx_strand_id
1 'polypeptide(L)'
;MKYGLVRYIVLWHCQVFNANVKMASTLVKLTNVTRNKIGAAAPLANYGQVLFYSAPPPQTKTKFGPLADEDRIFTNLYGRHDWRLKGALQRGDYYKTKEILLKGADWIIDEVKVSGLRGRGGAGFPSGMKWSFMNKPSDGRPKYLVVNADEGEPGTCKDREIMRHDPHKLVEGCLIAGRAMGAQAAYIYIRGEFYNEASNMQVAIAEAYQA
;
A
#
# COMPACT_ATOMS: atom_id res chain seq x y z
N MET A 1 15.38 15.03 2.41
CA MET A 1 15.71 13.58 2.54
C MET A 1 14.87 12.81 3.55
N LYS A 2 14.17 13.44 4.51
CA LYS A 2 13.42 12.73 5.59
C LYS A 2 12.12 12.00 5.21
N TYR A 3 11.62 12.14 3.97
CA TYR A 3 10.35 11.55 3.54
C TYR A 3 10.41 10.84 2.18
N GLY A 4 11.62 10.46 1.74
CA GLY A 4 11.84 9.90 0.40
C GLY A 4 10.86 8.80 0.07
N LEU A 5 10.84 7.70 0.83
CA LEU A 5 9.99 6.54 0.53
C LEU A 5 8.48 6.77 0.76
N VAL A 6 8.14 7.57 1.78
CA VAL A 6 6.74 7.82 2.19
C VAL A 6 5.99 8.67 1.16
N ARG A 7 6.71 9.48 0.37
CA ARG A 7 6.15 10.21 -0.79
C ARG A 7 5.64 9.28 -1.90
N TYR A 8 6.13 8.06 -1.99
CA TYR A 8 5.83 7.16 -3.11
C TYR A 8 4.78 6.10 -2.77
N ILE A 9 4.39 5.98 -1.50
CA ILE A 9 3.54 4.88 -1.03
C ILE A 9 2.17 5.43 -0.67
N VAL A 10 1.41 5.63 -1.72
CA VAL A 10 -0.02 5.89 -1.66
C VAL A 10 -0.70 4.54 -1.69
N LEU A 11 -0.81 3.88 -0.54
CA LEU A 11 -1.62 2.67 -0.49
C LEU A 11 -3.07 2.99 -0.15
N TRP A 12 -3.80 3.14 -1.25
CA TRP A 12 -5.15 2.68 -1.44
C TRP A 12 -5.30 1.24 -0.95
N HIS A 13 -6.51 0.72 -1.01
CA HIS A 13 -6.86 -0.60 -0.51
C HIS A 13 -6.18 -1.73 -1.34
N CYS A 14 -4.84 -1.85 -1.36
CA CYS A 14 -4.18 -2.96 -2.02
C CYS A 14 -4.53 -4.24 -1.27
N GLN A 15 -5.45 -5.03 -1.82
CA GLN A 15 -5.67 -6.40 -1.37
C GLN A 15 -4.56 -7.25 -1.97
N VAL A 16 -3.81 -7.93 -1.12
CA VAL A 16 -2.77 -8.82 -1.60
C VAL A 16 -3.36 -10.22 -1.60
N PHE A 17 -3.41 -10.83 -2.78
CA PHE A 17 -3.88 -12.19 -2.97
C PHE A 17 -2.67 -13.12 -3.13
N ASN A 18 -2.52 -14.05 -2.20
CA ASN A 18 -1.82 -15.30 -2.46
C ASN A 18 -2.89 -16.30 -2.92
N ALA A 19 -2.60 -17.15 -3.91
CA ALA A 19 -3.56 -18.06 -4.58
C ALA A 19 -4.22 -19.13 -3.66
N ASN A 20 -4.21 -18.95 -2.34
CA ASN A 20 -4.86 -19.79 -1.35
C ASN A 20 -5.39 -19.04 -0.11
N VAL A 21 -5.53 -17.70 -0.13
CA VAL A 21 -6.24 -17.02 0.95
C VAL A 21 -7.75 -17.14 0.67
N LYS A 22 -8.37 -18.21 1.21
CA LYS A 22 -9.80 -18.20 1.49
C LYS A 22 -10.11 -16.88 2.21
N MET A 23 -11.06 -16.12 1.66
CA MET A 23 -11.57 -14.89 2.26
C MET A 23 -11.75 -15.09 3.77
N ALA A 24 -10.93 -14.41 4.56
CA ALA A 24 -11.18 -14.25 5.98
C ALA A 24 -12.34 -13.26 6.12
N SER A 25 -13.56 -13.69 5.76
CA SER A 25 -14.78 -13.09 6.25
C SER A 25 -14.86 -13.45 7.73
N THR A 26 -14.53 -12.49 8.58
CA THR A 26 -14.72 -12.57 10.03
C THR A 26 -16.20 -12.66 10.34
N LEU A 27 -16.78 -13.86 10.28
CA LEU A 27 -18.04 -14.20 10.94
C LEU A 27 -17.73 -14.41 12.42
N VAL A 28 -17.89 -13.34 13.21
CA VAL A 28 -17.94 -13.44 14.67
C VAL A 28 -19.21 -14.22 15.03
N LYS A 29 -19.09 -15.54 15.25
CA LYS A 29 -20.08 -16.29 16.04
C LYS A 29 -19.71 -16.18 17.50
N LEU A 30 -20.36 -15.24 18.19
CA LEU A 30 -20.45 -15.22 19.65
C LEU A 30 -21.32 -16.40 20.10
N THR A 31 -20.70 -17.44 20.63
CA THR A 31 -21.41 -18.42 21.48
C THR A 31 -20.80 -18.37 22.87
N ASN A 32 -21.57 -17.79 23.80
CA ASN A 32 -21.34 -17.89 25.23
C ASN A 32 -21.30 -19.37 25.65
N VAL A 33 -20.20 -19.82 26.24
CA VAL A 33 -20.18 -21.08 27.00
C VAL A 33 -19.55 -20.82 28.37
N THR A 34 -20.34 -21.21 29.35
CA THR A 34 -20.27 -21.03 30.80
C THR A 34 -19.05 -21.64 31.49
N ARG A 35 -18.64 -21.01 32.59
CA ARG A 35 -17.74 -21.56 33.64
C ARG A 35 -18.21 -22.93 34.15
N ASN A 36 -17.34 -23.95 34.12
CA ASN A 36 -16.89 -24.70 35.31
C ASN A 36 -16.04 -25.95 34.99
N LYS A 37 -14.86 -25.99 35.63
CA LYS A 37 -14.11 -27.12 36.25
C LYS A 37 -13.58 -28.33 35.43
N ILE A 38 -12.42 -28.79 35.95
CA ILE A 38 -11.77 -30.12 35.97
C ILE A 38 -10.70 -30.44 34.88
N GLY A 39 -9.44 -30.24 35.29
CA GLY A 39 -8.28 -31.16 35.23
C GLY A 39 -7.97 -32.00 33.98
N ALA A 40 -6.78 -31.78 33.41
CA ALA A 40 -5.78 -32.82 33.11
C ALA A 40 -4.51 -32.17 32.55
N ALA A 41 -3.35 -32.59 33.06
CA ALA A 41 -2.03 -32.17 32.59
C ALA A 41 -1.70 -32.82 31.24
N ALA A 42 -1.20 -32.04 30.29
CA ALA A 42 -0.56 -32.49 29.05
C ALA A 42 0.50 -31.45 28.63
N PRO A 43 1.58 -31.87 27.95
CA PRO A 43 2.89 -31.20 28.02
C PRO A 43 2.92 -29.88 27.25
N LEU A 44 3.71 -28.93 27.79
CA LEU A 44 3.99 -27.62 27.19
C LEU A 44 4.75 -27.79 25.87
N ALA A 45 4.01 -27.97 24.78
CA ALA A 45 4.52 -27.81 23.43
C ALA A 45 4.81 -26.32 23.19
N ASN A 46 6.08 -26.05 22.88
CA ASN A 46 6.69 -24.78 22.59
C ASN A 46 6.00 -24.11 21.37
N TYR A 47 4.90 -23.40 21.60
CA TYR A 47 4.26 -22.59 20.56
C TYR A 47 5.06 -21.30 20.39
N GLY A 48 5.67 -21.22 19.20
CA GLY A 48 6.63 -20.21 18.78
C GLY A 48 6.19 -18.76 19.01
N GLN A 49 7.23 -17.95 19.22
CA GLN A 49 7.29 -16.49 19.28
C GLN A 49 6.02 -15.77 18.78
N VAL A 50 5.27 -15.24 19.74
CA VAL A 50 4.39 -14.09 19.50
C VAL A 50 5.31 -12.95 19.08
N LEU A 51 5.27 -12.56 17.80
CA LEU A 51 6.02 -11.41 17.29
C LEU A 51 5.59 -10.17 18.05
N PHE A 52 6.42 -9.74 19.00
CA PHE A 52 6.24 -8.49 19.74
C PHE A 52 6.30 -7.33 18.75
N TYR A 53 5.15 -6.70 18.50
CA TYR A 53 5.07 -5.45 17.75
C TYR A 53 5.61 -4.32 18.61
N SER A 54 6.64 -3.61 18.16
CA SER A 54 6.94 -2.29 18.69
C SER A 54 5.86 -1.33 18.20
N ALA A 55 5.10 -0.76 19.14
CA ALA A 55 4.12 0.27 18.85
C ALA A 55 4.81 1.40 18.05
N PRO A 56 4.13 2.00 17.06
CA PRO A 56 4.69 3.15 16.36
C PRO A 56 4.95 4.26 17.39
N PRO A 57 6.00 5.08 17.19
CA PRO A 57 6.37 6.09 18.16
C PRO A 57 5.14 6.95 18.52
N PRO A 58 4.92 7.22 19.81
CA PRO A 58 3.73 7.96 20.26
C PRO A 58 3.70 9.34 19.59
N GLN A 59 2.53 9.71 19.08
CA GLN A 59 2.30 11.02 18.46
C GLN A 59 2.46 12.11 19.52
N THR A 60 3.53 12.90 19.43
CA THR A 60 3.85 13.96 20.39
C THR A 60 3.18 15.30 20.07
N LYS A 61 2.57 15.42 18.89
CA LYS A 61 1.93 16.67 18.44
C LYS A 61 0.49 16.76 18.96
N THR A 62 0.18 17.86 19.62
CA THR A 62 -1.16 18.18 20.17
C THR A 62 -1.96 19.13 19.27
N LYS A 63 -1.30 19.81 18.32
CA LYS A 63 -1.91 20.66 17.29
C LYS A 63 -1.63 20.06 15.91
N PHE A 64 -2.67 19.99 15.08
CA PHE A 64 -2.60 19.44 13.72
C PHE A 64 -2.89 20.54 12.70
N GLY A 65 -2.17 20.51 11.57
CA GLY A 65 -2.19 21.56 10.55
C GLY A 65 -1.49 22.87 10.98
N PRO A 66 -1.23 23.79 10.04
CA PRO A 66 -1.41 23.70 8.58
C PRO A 66 -0.32 22.86 7.89
N LEU A 67 -0.62 22.31 6.70
CA LEU A 67 0.34 21.59 5.85
C LEU A 67 0.87 22.55 4.78
N ALA A 68 2.19 22.69 4.68
CA ALA A 68 2.80 23.53 3.64
C ALA A 68 2.66 22.88 2.26
N ASP A 69 2.68 23.69 1.20
CA ASP A 69 2.53 23.17 -0.17
C ASP A 69 3.70 22.26 -0.59
N GLU A 70 4.90 22.49 -0.06
CA GLU A 70 6.08 21.64 -0.26
C GLU A 70 6.00 20.27 0.43
N ASP A 71 5.15 20.13 1.44
CA ASP A 71 4.92 18.88 2.16
C ASP A 71 3.83 18.02 1.49
N ARG A 72 3.15 18.55 0.46
CA ARG A 72 2.15 17.80 -0.31
C ARG A 72 2.82 16.73 -1.15
N ILE A 73 2.34 15.51 -1.02
CA ILE A 73 2.81 14.36 -1.81
C ILE A 73 2.24 14.43 -3.25
N PHE A 74 0.97 14.81 -3.38
CA PHE A 74 0.30 14.99 -4.67
C PHE A 74 0.36 16.45 -5.07
N THR A 75 1.34 16.77 -5.89
CA THR A 75 1.64 18.14 -6.31
C THR A 75 0.79 18.58 -7.49
N ASN A 76 0.37 17.67 -8.38
CA ASN A 76 -0.48 17.98 -9.53
C ASN A 76 -1.93 17.52 -9.34
N LEU A 77 -2.44 17.51 -8.11
CA LEU A 77 -3.79 17.00 -7.83
C LEU A 77 -4.89 17.70 -8.65
N TYR A 78 -4.68 18.96 -9.04
CA TYR A 78 -5.64 19.76 -9.79
C TYR A 78 -5.40 19.79 -11.32
N GLY A 79 -4.48 18.99 -11.84
CA GLY A 79 -4.21 18.91 -13.28
C GLY A 79 -3.69 20.22 -13.91
N ARG A 80 -3.06 21.09 -13.12
CA ARG A 80 -2.49 22.37 -13.58
C ARG A 80 -1.20 22.19 -14.36
N HIS A 81 -0.50 21.08 -14.13
CA HIS A 81 0.73 20.71 -14.79
C HIS A 81 0.51 19.47 -15.67
N ASP A 82 1.47 19.19 -16.55
CA ASP A 82 1.42 18.03 -17.43
C ASP A 82 1.44 16.72 -16.61
N TRP A 83 0.44 15.87 -16.82
CA TRP A 83 0.32 14.57 -16.14
C TRP A 83 1.15 13.47 -16.79
N ARG A 84 1.73 13.71 -17.98
CA ARG A 84 2.60 12.77 -18.69
C ARG A 84 3.99 12.64 -18.05
N LEU A 85 4.79 11.71 -18.56
CA LEU A 85 6.09 11.34 -17.99
C LEU A 85 7.03 12.54 -17.80
N LYS A 86 7.11 13.44 -18.80
CA LYS A 86 7.97 14.64 -18.72
C LYS A 86 7.60 15.53 -17.54
N GLY A 87 6.31 15.77 -17.33
CA GLY A 87 5.82 16.55 -16.19
C GLY A 87 6.07 15.84 -14.86
N ALA A 88 5.85 14.53 -14.81
CA ALA A 88 6.08 13.72 -13.62
C ALA A 88 7.56 13.77 -13.16
N LEU A 89 8.50 13.63 -14.11
CA LEU A 89 9.93 13.73 -13.84
C LEU A 89 10.33 15.09 -13.26
N GLN A 90 9.74 16.19 -13.75
CA GLN A 90 9.98 17.54 -13.21
C GLN A 90 9.50 17.70 -11.76
N ARG A 91 8.46 16.96 -11.36
CA ARG A 91 7.92 16.97 -9.99
C ARG A 91 8.67 16.05 -9.03
N GLY A 92 9.66 15.30 -9.53
CA GLY A 92 10.45 14.35 -8.74
C GLY A 92 9.85 12.96 -8.63
N ASP A 93 8.89 12.61 -9.50
CA ASP A 93 8.49 11.22 -9.72
C ASP A 93 9.62 10.47 -10.44
N TYR A 94 9.76 9.18 -10.17
CA TYR A 94 10.88 8.34 -10.61
C TYR A 94 12.27 8.80 -10.10
N TYR A 95 12.32 9.66 -9.08
CA TYR A 95 13.59 10.14 -8.55
C TYR A 95 14.25 9.07 -7.67
N LYS A 96 15.41 8.57 -8.12
CA LYS A 96 16.21 7.56 -7.42
C LYS A 96 15.48 6.25 -7.12
N THR A 97 14.43 5.93 -7.89
CA THR A 97 13.68 4.68 -7.76
C THR A 97 14.59 3.47 -7.88
N LYS A 98 15.57 3.50 -8.79
CA LYS A 98 16.59 2.45 -8.91
C LYS A 98 17.36 2.20 -7.61
N GLU A 99 17.81 3.26 -6.94
CA GLU A 99 18.51 3.14 -5.65
C GLU A 99 17.61 2.52 -4.59
N ILE A 100 16.33 2.91 -4.55
CA ILE A 100 15.32 2.35 -3.63
C ILE A 100 15.13 0.86 -3.87
N LEU A 101 15.00 0.43 -5.14
CA LEU A 101 14.77 -0.98 -5.50
C LEU A 101 15.97 -1.87 -5.14
N LEU A 102 17.19 -1.32 -5.21
CA LEU A 102 18.44 -2.02 -4.90
C LEU A 102 18.66 -2.21 -3.40
N LYS A 103 18.08 -1.36 -2.55
CA LYS A 103 18.17 -1.51 -1.07
C LYS A 103 17.45 -2.76 -0.54
N GLY A 104 16.62 -3.40 -1.36
CA GLY A 104 15.97 -4.66 -1.02
C GLY A 104 14.59 -4.50 -0.38
N ALA A 105 13.85 -5.61 -0.35
CA ALA A 105 12.46 -5.65 0.09
C ALA A 105 12.30 -5.32 1.58
N ASP A 106 13.17 -5.88 2.43
CA ASP A 106 13.14 -5.69 3.88
C ASP A 106 13.29 -4.21 4.26
N TRP A 107 14.26 -3.52 3.64
CA TRP A 107 14.49 -2.10 3.88
C TRP A 107 13.25 -1.26 3.52
N ILE A 108 12.62 -1.53 2.37
CA ILE A 108 11.42 -0.82 1.94
C ILE A 108 10.29 -1.05 2.96
N ILE A 109 10.04 -2.30 3.37
CA ILE A 109 8.99 -2.64 4.33
C ILE A 109 9.21 -1.94 5.67
N ASP A 110 10.45 -1.91 6.17
CA ASP A 110 10.76 -1.33 7.46
C ASP A 110 10.63 0.20 7.45
N GLU A 111 11.03 0.87 6.38
CA GLU A 111 10.75 2.30 6.19
C GLU A 111 9.24 2.60 6.17
N VAL A 112 8.41 1.75 5.56
CA VAL A 112 6.94 1.90 5.63
C VAL A 112 6.42 1.71 7.05
N LYS A 113 6.95 0.75 7.82
CA LYS A 113 6.56 0.57 9.22
C LYS A 113 6.95 1.78 10.07
N VAL A 114 8.17 2.29 9.89
CA VAL A 114 8.68 3.49 10.58
C VAL A 114 7.84 4.73 10.26
N SER A 115 7.37 4.84 9.02
CA SER A 115 6.49 5.96 8.61
C SER A 115 5.13 5.98 9.33
N GLY A 116 4.72 4.86 9.95
CA GLY A 116 3.40 4.74 10.57
C GLY A 116 2.23 4.81 9.59
N LEU A 117 2.47 4.54 8.29
CA LEU A 117 1.44 4.59 7.27
C LEU A 117 0.33 3.57 7.54
N ARG A 118 -0.91 4.06 7.56
CA ARG A 118 -2.13 3.26 7.69
C ARG A 118 -2.90 3.27 6.37
N GLY A 119 -3.60 2.18 6.07
CA GLY A 119 -4.35 2.00 4.83
C GLY A 119 -5.40 3.10 4.64
N ARG A 120 -5.53 3.58 3.39
CA ARG A 120 -6.37 4.73 3.01
C ARG A 120 -7.76 4.37 2.48
N GLY A 121 -8.14 3.10 2.47
CA GLY A 121 -9.46 2.63 2.01
C GLY A 121 -10.41 2.24 3.14
N GLY A 122 -10.46 3.01 4.24
CA GLY A 122 -11.45 2.81 5.33
C GLY A 122 -11.01 1.87 6.47
N ALA A 123 -10.36 0.73 6.19
CA ALA A 123 -10.00 -0.25 7.24
C ALA A 123 -8.87 0.21 8.18
N GLY A 124 -8.06 1.20 7.78
CA GLY A 124 -7.02 1.79 8.64
C GLY A 124 -5.94 0.82 9.12
N PHE A 125 -5.75 -0.31 8.46
CA PHE A 125 -4.74 -1.32 8.82
C PHE A 125 -3.32 -0.81 8.54
N PRO A 126 -2.31 -1.05 9.40
CA PRO A 126 -0.93 -0.60 9.15
C PRO A 126 -0.35 -1.20 7.86
N SER A 127 0.01 -0.36 6.89
CA SER A 127 0.40 -0.78 5.54
C SER A 127 1.69 -1.59 5.54
N GLY A 128 2.70 -1.17 6.31
CA GLY A 128 3.98 -1.88 6.40
C GLY A 128 3.85 -3.28 7.02
N MET A 129 2.93 -3.45 7.97
CA MET A 129 2.62 -4.77 8.55
C MET A 129 1.94 -5.67 7.52
N LYS A 130 0.98 -5.14 6.76
CA LYS A 130 0.32 -5.90 5.69
C LYS A 130 1.31 -6.44 4.67
N TRP A 131 2.29 -5.63 4.29
CA TRP A 131 3.34 -6.02 3.33
C TRP A 131 4.27 -7.08 3.88
N SER A 132 4.59 -7.02 5.18
CA SER A 132 5.46 -8.01 5.82
C SER A 132 4.90 -9.44 5.77
N PHE A 133 3.57 -9.62 5.66
CA PHE A 133 2.96 -10.95 5.52
C PHE A 133 3.36 -11.67 4.22
N MET A 134 3.78 -10.91 3.21
CA MET A 134 4.17 -11.43 1.89
C MET A 134 5.66 -11.75 1.79
N ASN A 135 6.45 -11.35 2.79
CA ASN A 135 7.90 -11.58 2.84
C ASN A 135 8.25 -13.02 3.27
N LYS A 136 7.44 -13.99 2.88
CA LYS A 136 7.68 -15.41 3.09
C LYS A 136 8.45 -15.98 1.90
N PRO A 137 9.27 -17.03 2.12
CA PRO A 137 9.91 -17.75 1.02
C PRO A 137 8.88 -18.17 -0.03
N SER A 138 9.30 -18.13 -1.29
CA SER A 138 8.38 -18.42 -2.40
C SER A 138 8.04 -19.91 -2.41
N ASP A 139 6.75 -20.25 -2.31
CA ASP A 139 6.23 -21.61 -2.46
C ASP A 139 6.19 -22.06 -3.94
N GLY A 140 6.99 -21.43 -4.81
CA GLY A 140 6.99 -21.63 -6.27
C GLY A 140 5.84 -20.92 -7.01
N ARG A 141 4.95 -20.23 -6.29
CA ARG A 141 3.81 -19.51 -6.88
C ARG A 141 4.13 -18.04 -7.14
N PRO A 142 3.67 -17.47 -8.27
CA PRO A 142 3.82 -16.05 -8.51
C PRO A 142 2.99 -15.25 -7.49
N LYS A 143 3.58 -14.19 -6.96
CA LYS A 143 2.91 -13.23 -6.09
C LYS A 143 2.41 -12.07 -6.94
N TYR A 144 1.24 -11.53 -6.61
CA TYR A 144 0.65 -10.42 -7.34
C TYR A 144 0.30 -9.26 -6.41
N LEU A 145 0.48 -8.05 -6.93
CA LEU A 145 -0.03 -6.84 -6.32
C LEU A 145 -1.35 -6.50 -6.98
N VAL A 146 -2.42 -6.32 -6.22
CA VAL A 146 -3.67 -5.76 -6.72
C VAL A 146 -3.88 -4.40 -6.10
N VAL A 147 -3.95 -3.37 -6.93
CA VAL A 147 -4.30 -2.00 -6.54
C VAL A 147 -5.79 -1.85 -6.74
N ASN A 148 -6.54 -1.71 -5.66
CA ASN A 148 -7.96 -1.39 -5.74
C ASN A 148 -8.10 0.07 -6.13
N ALA A 149 -8.66 0.35 -7.31
CA ALA A 149 -8.96 1.68 -7.80
C ALA A 149 -10.43 1.87 -8.21
N ASP A 150 -11.34 1.22 -7.47
CA ASP A 150 -12.79 1.26 -7.74
C ASP A 150 -13.44 2.60 -7.31
N GLU A 151 -13.10 3.11 -6.13
CA GLU A 151 -13.74 4.30 -5.54
C GLU A 151 -15.28 4.27 -5.62
N GLY A 152 -15.88 3.15 -5.23
CA GLY A 152 -17.34 2.98 -5.19
C GLY A 152 -18.05 3.73 -4.06
N GLU A 153 -17.31 4.25 -3.08
CA GLU A 153 -17.85 4.84 -1.85
C GLU A 153 -18.45 6.25 -2.10
N PRO A 154 -19.70 6.52 -1.70
CA PRO A 154 -20.32 7.82 -1.91
C PRO A 154 -19.55 8.93 -1.19
N GLY A 155 -19.18 9.98 -1.92
CA GLY A 155 -18.42 11.12 -1.40
C GLY A 155 -16.89 10.98 -1.51
N THR A 156 -16.38 9.86 -2.02
CA THR A 156 -14.94 9.65 -2.25
C THR A 156 -14.62 10.00 -3.70
N CYS A 157 -13.73 10.99 -3.92
CA CYS A 157 -13.23 11.38 -5.25
C CYS A 157 -11.70 11.56 -5.29
N LYS A 158 -11.01 11.19 -4.21
CA LYS A 158 -9.56 11.31 -4.06
C LYS A 158 -8.80 10.46 -5.09
N ASP A 159 -9.37 9.33 -5.45
CA ASP A 159 -8.72 8.28 -6.20
C ASP A 159 -8.77 8.60 -7.70
N ARG A 160 -9.92 9.08 -8.15
CA ARG A 160 -10.12 9.65 -9.48
C ARG A 160 -9.11 10.73 -9.84
N GLU A 161 -8.88 11.71 -8.96
CA GLU A 161 -7.97 12.83 -9.24
C GLU A 161 -6.52 12.37 -9.40
N ILE A 162 -6.09 11.36 -8.63
CA ILE A 162 -4.73 10.80 -8.74
C ILE A 162 -4.57 10.10 -10.10
N MET A 163 -5.52 9.25 -10.51
CA MET A 163 -5.44 8.55 -11.80
C MET A 163 -5.46 9.52 -12.99
N ARG A 164 -6.21 10.63 -12.86
CA ARG A 164 -6.34 11.60 -13.94
C ARG A 164 -5.14 12.54 -14.06
N HIS A 165 -4.58 13.00 -12.95
CA HIS A 165 -3.61 14.10 -12.95
C HIS A 165 -2.19 13.71 -12.52
N ASP A 166 -2.02 12.61 -11.78
CA ASP A 166 -0.71 12.08 -11.35
C ASP A 166 -0.60 10.54 -11.52
N PRO A 167 -0.87 9.99 -12.73
CA PRO A 167 -0.86 8.54 -12.94
C PRO A 167 0.53 7.91 -12.75
N HIS A 168 1.60 8.63 -13.10
CA HIS A 168 2.98 8.16 -12.98
C HIS A 168 3.40 7.89 -11.53
N LYS A 169 2.89 8.67 -10.58
CA LYS A 169 3.13 8.45 -9.14
C LYS A 169 2.50 7.14 -8.67
N LEU A 170 1.33 6.76 -9.22
CA LEU A 170 0.69 5.48 -8.93
C LEU A 170 1.49 4.32 -9.53
N VAL A 171 1.99 4.45 -10.76
CA VAL A 171 2.83 3.44 -11.43
C VAL A 171 4.14 3.21 -10.66
N GLU A 172 4.82 4.28 -10.24
CA GLU A 172 6.02 4.18 -9.39
C GLU A 172 5.70 3.50 -8.05
N GLY A 173 4.57 3.86 -7.43
CA GLY A 173 4.09 3.19 -6.22
C GLY A 173 3.88 1.69 -6.41
N CYS A 174 3.33 1.27 -7.56
CA CYS A 174 3.17 -0.15 -7.91
C CYS A 174 4.52 -0.86 -8.01
N LEU A 175 5.52 -0.21 -8.60
CA LEU A 175 6.87 -0.76 -8.74
C LEU A 175 7.55 -0.96 -7.38
N ILE A 176 7.50 0.05 -6.50
CA ILE A 176 8.12 0.00 -5.16
C ILE A 176 7.39 -1.02 -4.28
N ALA A 177 6.05 -0.98 -4.26
CA ALA A 177 5.25 -1.94 -3.49
C ALA A 177 5.43 -3.37 -4.02
N GLY A 178 5.44 -3.54 -5.34
CA GLY A 178 5.70 -4.82 -5.99
C GLY A 178 7.06 -5.39 -5.61
N ARG A 179 8.11 -4.56 -5.63
CA ARG A 179 9.45 -4.96 -5.19
C ARG A 179 9.49 -5.34 -3.71
N ALA A 180 8.82 -4.59 -2.84
CA ALA A 180 8.74 -4.86 -1.41
C ALA A 180 8.10 -6.22 -1.11
N MET A 181 7.09 -6.62 -1.88
CA MET A 181 6.36 -7.88 -1.67
C MET A 181 6.88 -9.03 -2.53
N GLY A 182 7.84 -8.78 -3.43
CA GLY A 182 8.29 -9.75 -4.42
C GLY A 182 7.19 -10.14 -5.40
N ALA A 183 6.31 -9.20 -5.78
CA ALA A 183 5.26 -9.42 -6.76
C ALA A 183 5.84 -9.48 -8.18
N GLN A 184 5.35 -10.42 -8.98
CA GLN A 184 5.73 -10.57 -10.38
C GLN A 184 4.98 -9.60 -11.29
N ALA A 185 3.73 -9.27 -10.96
CA ALA A 185 2.92 -8.30 -11.69
C ALA A 185 2.03 -7.50 -10.74
N ALA A 186 1.65 -6.30 -11.20
CA ALA A 186 0.69 -5.43 -10.53
C ALA A 186 -0.57 -5.27 -11.41
N TYR A 187 -1.73 -5.54 -10.83
CA TYR A 187 -3.03 -5.35 -11.46
C TYR A 187 -3.73 -4.17 -10.81
N ILE A 188 -4.09 -3.18 -11.61
CA ILE A 188 -4.83 -2.00 -11.15
C ILE A 188 -6.30 -2.22 -11.52
N TYR A 189 -7.14 -2.44 -10.52
CA TYR A 189 -8.58 -2.61 -10.70
C TYR A 189 -9.25 -1.25 -10.77
N ILE A 190 -9.50 -0.75 -11.98
CA ILE A 190 -10.16 0.54 -12.20
C ILE A 190 -11.66 0.30 -12.40
N ARG A 191 -12.48 1.15 -11.79
CA ARG A 191 -13.93 1.13 -11.97
C ARG A 191 -14.33 1.34 -13.44
N GLY A 192 -15.36 0.61 -13.89
CA GLY A 192 -15.82 0.64 -15.28
C GLY A 192 -16.30 2.03 -15.74
N GLU A 193 -16.87 2.83 -14.84
CA GLU A 193 -17.32 4.20 -15.13
C GLU A 193 -16.16 5.18 -15.39
N PHE A 194 -14.94 4.85 -14.96
CA PHE A 194 -13.74 5.69 -15.10
C PHE A 194 -12.97 5.38 -16.39
N TYR A 195 -13.67 5.37 -17.53
CA TYR A 195 -13.08 5.05 -18.83
C TYR A 195 -11.94 6.01 -19.22
N ASN A 196 -12.13 7.31 -19.02
CA ASN A 196 -11.13 8.31 -19.39
C ASN A 196 -9.88 8.20 -18.51
N GLU A 197 -10.07 7.99 -17.22
CA GLU A 197 -8.99 7.81 -16.26
C GLU A 197 -8.23 6.50 -16.52
N ALA A 198 -8.93 5.42 -16.87
CA ALA A 198 -8.31 4.16 -17.31
C ALA A 198 -7.49 4.35 -18.60
N SER A 199 -8.01 5.09 -19.59
CA SER A 199 -7.27 5.40 -20.81
C SER A 199 -6.02 6.24 -20.53
N ASN A 200 -6.10 7.24 -19.66
CA ASN A 200 -4.93 8.04 -19.25
C ASN A 200 -3.89 7.20 -18.52
N MET A 201 -4.34 6.32 -17.62
CA MET A 201 -3.47 5.35 -16.95
C MET A 201 -2.77 4.44 -17.95
N GLN A 202 -3.47 3.94 -18.97
CA GLN A 202 -2.87 3.08 -20.00
C GLN A 202 -1.80 3.82 -20.80
N VAL A 203 -2.02 5.10 -21.12
CA VAL A 203 -1.02 5.96 -21.78
C VAL A 203 0.20 6.15 -20.87
N ALA A 204 0.00 6.49 -19.60
CA ALA A 204 1.11 6.66 -18.65
C ALA A 204 1.90 5.36 -18.43
N ILE A 205 1.22 4.21 -18.39
CA ILE A 205 1.86 2.90 -18.35
C ILE A 205 2.69 2.66 -19.61
N ALA A 206 2.14 2.94 -20.80
CA ALA A 206 2.89 2.79 -22.05
C ALA A 206 4.13 3.69 -22.09
N GLU A 207 4.03 4.94 -21.63
CA GLU A 207 5.18 5.84 -21.48
C GLU A 207 6.23 5.26 -20.52
N ALA A 208 5.81 4.67 -19.40
CA ALA A 208 6.71 4.05 -18.43
C ALA A 208 7.40 2.77 -18.96
N TYR A 209 6.75 2.02 -19.85
CA TYR A 209 7.37 0.87 -20.52
C TYR A 209 8.38 1.27 -21.60
N GLN A 210 8.25 2.46 -22.20
CA GLN A 210 9.12 2.96 -23.26
C GLN A 210 10.35 3.72 -22.75
N ALA A 211 10.34 4.16 -21.49
CA ALA A 211 11.40 4.92 -20.84
C ALA A 211 12.54 4.03 -20.33
#